data_AF-A0A957XWH5-F1
#
_entry.id   AF-A0A957XWH5-F1
#
_cell.length_a   1.000
_cell.length_b   1.000
_cell.length_c   1.000
_cell.angle_alpha   90.00
_cell.angle_beta   90.00
_cell.angle_gamma   90.00
#
_symmetry.space_group_name_H-M   'P 1'
#
loop_
_entity.id
_entity.type
_entity.pdbx_description
1 polymer ?
#
loop_
_entity_poly.entity_id
_entity_poly.type
_entity_poly.pdbx_seq_one_letter_code
_entity_poly.pdbx_strand_id
1 'polypeptide(L)'
;MKSGEPLPGGNMSVVWRVGDTVRREAGPWTSQVHRLLEHLRSQGITFVPKPLGIDEEGREVLTYLPGAVGGSPLAGSQRSDAVLVQAATMLRTLHDAT
;
A
#
# COMPACT_ATOMS: atom_id res chain seq x y z
N MET A 1 17.22 -3.10 -18.44
CA MET A 1 16.68 -4.38 -17.94
C MET A 1 15.80 -4.03 -16.75
N LYS A 2 14.49 -4.34 -16.75
CA LYS A 2 13.61 -3.98 -15.62
C LYS A 2 14.08 -4.78 -14.40
N SER A 3 14.75 -4.13 -13.46
CA SER A 3 15.21 -4.76 -12.21
C SER A 3 14.03 -4.86 -11.25
N GLY A 4 13.26 -5.95 -11.30
CA GLY A 4 12.14 -6.16 -10.40
C GLY A 4 11.20 -7.28 -10.84
N GLU A 5 10.34 -7.73 -9.93
CA GLU A 5 9.31 -8.73 -10.19
C GLU A 5 7.91 -8.08 -10.22
N PRO A 6 7.02 -8.46 -11.15
CA PRO A 6 5.65 -7.98 -11.12
C PRO A 6 4.90 -8.63 -9.95
N LEU A 7 4.18 -7.83 -9.17
CA LEU A 7 3.28 -8.34 -8.15
C LEU A 7 1.94 -8.75 -8.77
N PRO A 8 1.39 -9.92 -8.40
CA PRO A 8 0.09 -10.34 -8.88
C PRO A 8 -1.04 -9.49 -8.29
N GLY A 9 -2.13 -9.32 -9.05
CA GLY A 9 -3.30 -8.56 -8.64
C GLY A 9 -3.26 -7.08 -9.06
N GLY A 10 -4.09 -6.26 -8.41
CA GLY A 10 -4.33 -4.88 -8.79
C GLY A 10 -5.31 -4.76 -9.97
N ASN A 11 -6.18 -3.75 -9.94
CA ASN A 11 -7.22 -3.56 -10.96
C ASN A 11 -6.91 -2.43 -11.95
N MET A 12 -5.86 -1.65 -11.72
CA MET A 12 -5.58 -0.44 -12.52
C MET A 12 -4.27 -0.53 -13.30
N SER A 13 -3.19 -0.96 -12.66
CA SER A 13 -1.87 -1.04 -13.29
C SER A 13 -1.02 -2.13 -12.65
N VAL A 14 0.00 -2.58 -13.39
CA VAL A 14 0.97 -3.55 -12.89
C VAL A 14 1.91 -2.86 -11.91
N VAL A 15 2.00 -3.40 -10.69
CA VAL A 15 2.93 -2.95 -9.67
C VAL A 15 4.19 -3.80 -9.72
N TRP A 16 5.36 -3.17 -9.74
CA TRP A 16 6.65 -3.88 -9.77
C TRP A 16 7.32 -3.78 -8.41
N ARG A 17 7.76 -4.90 -7.84
CA ARG A 17 8.60 -4.91 -6.63
C ARG A 17 10.07 -4.85 -7.01
N VAL A 18 10.81 -3.96 -6.36
CA VAL A 18 12.26 -3.79 -6.49
C VAL A 18 12.86 -3.75 -5.08
N GLY A 19 13.43 -4.86 -4.62
CA GLY A 19 13.89 -5.01 -3.23
C GLY A 19 12.74 -4.76 -2.23
N ASP A 20 12.93 -3.79 -1.34
CA ASP A 20 11.95 -3.41 -0.30
C ASP A 20 11.03 -2.25 -0.72
N THR A 21 10.93 -2.02 -2.03
CA THR A 21 10.13 -0.93 -2.60
C THR A 21 9.26 -1.43 -3.74
N VAL A 22 8.23 -0.66 -4.07
CA VAL A 22 7.38 -0.88 -5.24
C VAL A 22 7.48 0.30 -6.20
N ARG A 23 7.24 0.03 -7.48
CA ARG A 23 7.05 1.02 -8.53
C ARG A 23 5.63 0.92 -9.06
N ARG A 24 4.94 2.05 -9.09
CA ARG A 24 3.56 2.17 -9.56
C ARG A 24 3.45 3.30 -10.57
N GLU A 25 2.42 3.26 -11.38
CA GLU A 25 2.10 4.38 -12.27
C GLU A 25 1.87 5.65 -11.43
N ALA A 26 2.60 6.72 -11.74
CA ALA A 26 2.37 8.03 -11.16
C ALA A 26 1.31 8.79 -11.95
N GLY A 27 0.60 9.70 -11.30
CA GLY A 27 -0.37 10.57 -11.94
C GLY A 27 -0.57 11.89 -11.18
N PRO A 28 -1.51 12.75 -11.61
CA PRO A 28 -1.80 14.03 -10.96
C PRO A 28 -2.13 13.89 -9.46
N TRP A 29 -2.66 12.73 -9.05
CA TRP A 29 -3.00 12.41 -7.67
C TRP A 29 -1.78 12.08 -6.78
N THR A 30 -0.63 11.71 -7.35
CA THR A 30 0.50 11.13 -6.60
C THR A 30 1.02 12.08 -5.52
N SER A 31 1.10 13.38 -5.80
CA SER A 31 1.54 14.36 -4.79
C SER A 31 0.60 14.45 -3.57
N GLN A 32 -0.72 14.30 -3.78
CA GLN A 32 -1.70 14.30 -2.70
C GLN A 32 -1.64 12.98 -1.91
N VAL A 33 -1.48 11.85 -2.61
CA VAL A 33 -1.30 10.53 -1.98
C VAL A 33 -0.06 10.53 -1.09
N HIS A 34 1.08 11.04 -1.57
CA HIS A 34 2.30 11.14 -0.78
C HIS A 34 2.10 11.97 0.48
N ARG A 35 1.47 13.16 0.37
CA ARG A 35 1.18 14.00 1.55
C ARG A 35 0.29 13.29 2.56
N LEU A 36 -0.74 12.56 2.10
CA LEU A 36 -1.59 11.76 3.00
C LEU A 36 -0.79 10.67 3.70
N LEU A 37 0.05 9.92 2.98
CA LEU A 37 0.88 8.87 3.57
C LEU A 37 1.87 9.44 4.58
N GLU A 38 2.54 10.56 4.28
CA GLU A 38 3.43 11.26 5.20
C GLU A 38 2.68 11.70 6.47
N HIS A 39 1.49 12.29 6.31
CA HIS A 39 0.64 12.71 7.43
C HIS A 39 0.26 11.52 8.32
N LEU A 40 -0.30 10.45 7.77
CA LEU A 40 -0.68 9.25 8.52
C LEU A 40 0.52 8.67 9.29
N ARG A 41 1.69 8.61 8.65
CA ARG A 41 2.91 8.14 9.30
C ARG A 41 3.40 9.04 10.42
N SER A 42 3.24 10.36 10.28
CA SER A 42 3.54 11.32 11.36
C SER A 42 2.66 11.11 12.60
N GLN A 43 1.44 10.57 12.41
CA GLN A 43 0.52 10.18 13.49
C GLN A 43 0.84 8.77 14.07
N GLY A 44 1.95 8.16 13.67
CA GLY A 44 2.36 6.82 14.14
C GLY A 44 1.68 5.66 13.43
N ILE A 45 0.90 5.90 12.37
CA ILE A 45 0.25 4.84 11.59
C ILE A 45 1.29 4.15 10.71
N THR A 46 1.62 2.90 11.04
CA THR A 46 2.69 2.13 10.37
C THR A 46 2.19 1.08 9.38
N PHE A 47 0.88 0.80 9.36
CA PHE A 47 0.26 -0.13 8.40
C PHE A 47 0.06 0.46 6.99
N VAL A 48 0.61 1.65 6.73
CA VAL A 48 0.66 2.31 5.41
C VAL A 48 2.11 2.41 4.91
N PRO A 49 2.34 2.37 3.58
CA PRO A 49 3.68 2.47 3.04
C PRO A 49 4.28 3.87 3.24
N LYS A 50 5.61 3.98 3.23
CA LYS A 50 6.32 5.26 3.13
C LYS A 50 6.42 5.69 1.66
N PRO A 51 6.08 6.93 1.31
CA PRO A 51 6.45 7.46 0.00
C PRO A 51 7.95 7.75 -0.04
N LEU A 52 8.58 7.41 -1.16
CA LEU A 52 10.01 7.61 -1.41
C LEU A 52 10.27 8.51 -2.63
N GLY A 53 9.22 9.08 -3.21
CA GLY A 53 9.30 10.01 -4.34
C GLY A 53 8.92 9.38 -5.68
N ILE A 54 9.44 9.99 -6.75
CA ILE A 54 9.27 9.54 -8.13
C ILE A 54 10.65 9.11 -8.64
N ASP A 55 10.73 7.98 -9.33
CA ASP A 55 12.00 7.54 -9.93
C ASP A 55 12.30 8.22 -11.28
N GLU A 56 13.46 7.93 -11.85
CA GLU A 56 13.93 8.51 -13.12
C GLU A 56 13.03 8.16 -14.33
N GLU A 57 12.23 7.10 -14.22
CA GLU A 57 11.26 6.69 -15.24
C GLU A 57 9.88 7.34 -15.03
N GLY A 58 9.73 8.22 -14.04
CA GLY A 58 8.48 8.90 -13.73
C GLY A 58 7.47 8.04 -12.96
N ARG A 59 7.92 6.98 -12.27
CA ARG A 59 7.03 6.08 -11.51
C ARG A 59 6.99 6.44 -10.04
N GLU A 60 5.83 6.25 -9.42
CA GLU A 60 5.65 6.39 -7.97
C GLU A 60 6.46 5.32 -7.23
N VAL A 61 7.25 5.74 -6.25
CA VAL A 61 8.04 4.85 -5.40
C VAL A 61 7.51 4.84 -3.98
N LEU A 62 7.08 3.67 -3.51
CA LEU A 62 6.65 3.46 -2.13
C LEU A 62 7.43 2.29 -1.50
N THR A 63 7.52 2.22 -0.17
CA THR A 63 8.02 0.99 0.50
C THR A 63 7.07 -0.18 0.27
N TYR A 64 7.61 -1.37 0.09
CA TYR A 64 6.84 -2.60 0.07
C TYR A 64 6.36 -2.95 1.50
N LEU A 65 5.09 -3.34 1.63
CA LEU A 65 4.56 -3.87 2.89
C LEU A 65 4.56 -5.41 2.83
N PRO A 66 5.35 -6.10 3.66
CA PRO A 66 5.34 -7.55 3.68
C PRO A 66 4.02 -8.07 4.23
N GLY A 67 3.44 -9.06 3.56
CA GLY A 67 2.19 -9.67 3.99
C GLY A 67 1.56 -10.52 2.89
N ALA A 68 0.50 -11.22 3.23
CA ALA A 68 -0.33 -11.96 2.29
C ALA A 68 -1.67 -11.23 2.11
N VAL A 69 -2.08 -11.06 0.86
CA VAL A 69 -3.41 -10.56 0.51
C VAL A 69 -4.39 -11.72 0.36
N GLY A 70 -5.63 -11.52 0.79
CA GLY A 70 -6.70 -12.49 0.57
C GLY A 70 -7.11 -12.57 -0.88
N GLY A 71 -7.41 -13.79 -1.33
CA GLY A 71 -8.03 -14.02 -2.64
C GLY A 71 -9.54 -13.76 -2.60
N SER A 72 -10.18 -13.85 -3.77
CA SER A 72 -11.64 -13.89 -3.88
C SER A 72 -12.08 -15.30 -4.31
N PRO A 73 -12.89 -16.02 -3.51
CA PRO A 73 -13.42 -15.62 -2.21
C PRO A 73 -12.37 -15.71 -1.08
N LEU A 74 -12.59 -14.96 0.00
CA LEU A 74 -11.72 -15.00 1.19
C LEU A 74 -11.76 -16.37 1.88
N ALA A 75 -10.59 -16.85 2.31
CA ALA A 75 -10.48 -18.07 3.11
C ALA A 75 -11.21 -17.92 4.46
N GLY A 76 -11.63 -19.03 5.07
CA GLY A 76 -12.39 -19.02 6.33
C GLY A 76 -11.67 -18.29 7.47
N SER A 77 -10.34 -18.46 7.58
CA SER A 77 -9.51 -17.76 8.57
C SER A 77 -9.51 -16.23 8.38
N GLN A 78 -9.59 -15.77 7.12
CA GLN A 78 -9.66 -14.35 6.76
C GLN A 78 -11.04 -13.74 6.98
N ARG A 79 -12.07 -14.58 7.17
CA ARG A 79 -13.44 -14.19 7.51
C ARG A 79 -13.77 -14.37 8.99
N SER A 80 -12.76 -14.57 9.83
CA SER A 80 -12.96 -14.68 11.28
C SER A 80 -13.32 -13.32 11.90
N ASP A 81 -14.08 -13.35 12.99
CA ASP A 81 -14.44 -12.14 13.76
C ASP A 81 -13.19 -11.37 14.23
N ALA A 82 -12.11 -12.08 14.55
CA ALA A 82 -10.84 -11.46 14.93
C ALA A 82 -10.25 -10.59 13.81
N VAL A 83 -10.24 -11.09 12.57
CA VAL A 83 -9.79 -10.32 11.39
C VAL A 83 -10.72 -9.15 11.13
N LEU A 84 -12.04 -9.34 11.29
CA LEU A 84 -13.02 -8.27 11.12
C LEU A 84 -12.83 -7.14 12.15
N VAL A 85 -12.66 -7.48 13.43
CA VAL A 85 -12.40 -6.51 14.50
C VAL A 85 -11.08 -5.78 14.26
N GLN A 86 -10.03 -6.48 13.84
CA GLN A 86 -8.75 -5.85 13.51
C GLN A 86 -8.90 -4.85 12.35
N ALA A 87 -9.54 -5.25 11.25
CA ALA A 87 -9.76 -4.37 10.10
C ALA A 87 -10.59 -3.13 10.46
N ALA A 88 -11.67 -3.31 11.25
CA ALA A 88 -12.51 -2.20 11.71
C ALA A 88 -11.73 -1.24 12.64
N THR A 89 -10.86 -1.76 13.50
CA THR A 89 -10.00 -0.96 14.37
C THR A 89 -9.00 -0.16 13.56
N MET A 90 -8.32 -0.78 12.59
CA MET A 90 -7.37 -0.10 11.69
C MET A 90 -8.05 1.00 10.88
N LEU A 91 -9.26 0.73 10.36
CA LEU A 91 -10.04 1.73 9.63
C LEU A 91 -10.42 2.92 10.51
N ARG A 92 -10.85 2.67 11.76
CA ARG A 92 -11.11 3.74 12.74
C ARG A 92 -9.87 4.56 13.02
N THR A 93 -8.72 3.93 13.28
CA THR A 93 -7.45 4.63 13.52
C THR A 93 -7.07 5.53 12.33
N LEU A 94 -7.30 5.07 11.10
CA LEU A 94 -7.08 5.90 9.92
C LEU A 94 -8.03 7.10 9.89
N HIS A 95 -9.34 6.90 10.13
CA HIS A 95 -10.32 7.98 10.14
C HIS A 95 -10.06 9.01 11.25
N ASP A 96 -9.65 8.58 12.44
CA ASP A 96 -9.35 9.49 13.55
C ASP A 96 -8.12 10.38 13.25
N ALA A 97 -7.28 9.98 12.28
CA ALA A 97 -6.07 10.69 11.88
C ALA A 97 -6.26 11.64 10.68
N THR A 98 -7.45 11.68 10.05
CA THR A 98 -7.72 12.48 8.83
C THR A 98 -9.00 13.29 8.96
#